data_AF-A0AAV3ZP89-F1
#
_entry.id   AF-A0AAV3ZP89-F1
#
_cell.length_a   1.000
_cell.length_b   1.000
_cell.length_c   1.000
_cell.angle_alpha   90.00
_cell.angle_beta   90.00
_cell.angle_gamma   90.00
#
_symmetry.space_group_name_H-M   'P 1'
#
loop_
_entity.id
_entity.type
_entity.pdbx_description
1 polymer ?
#
loop_
_entity_poly.entity_id
_entity_poly.type
_entity_poly.pdbx_seq_one_letter_code
_entity_poly.pdbx_strand_id
1 'polypeptide(L)' 'MGKLKVGPLRYMTREDFRVLIAVEMGMKNHEFVPAALVAAIAHLPTGGSYKKLRELHKHKLVAYAQATKR' A
#
# COMPACT_ATOMS: atom_id res chain seq x y z
N MET A 1 -1.35 -4.95 23.94
CA MET A 1 -1.40 -5.85 22.77
C MET A 1 -2.33 -5.23 21.72
N GLY A 2 -1.80 -4.87 20.54
CA GLY A 2 -2.58 -4.23 19.48
C GLY A 2 -3.67 -5.16 18.95
N LYS A 3 -4.92 -4.68 18.89
CA LYS A 3 -6.04 -5.44 18.30
C LYS A 3 -5.92 -5.40 16.77
N LEU A 4 -5.55 -6.52 16.16
CA LEU A 4 -5.51 -6.66 14.70
C LEU A 4 -6.94 -6.86 14.17
N LYS A 5 -7.40 -5.98 13.28
CA LYS A 5 -8.69 -6.15 12.61
C LYS A 5 -8.51 -7.09 11.41
N VAL A 6 -8.85 -8.36 11.58
CA VAL A 6 -8.70 -9.39 10.55
C VAL A 6 -9.88 -9.49 9.57
N GLY A 7 -11.04 -8.91 9.90
CA GLY A 7 -12.24 -8.96 9.04
C GLY A 7 -12.01 -8.54 7.58
N PRO A 8 -11.27 -7.45 7.30
CA PRO A 8 -10.96 -7.03 5.93
C PRO A 8 -10.10 -8.03 5.14
N LEU A 9 -9.25 -8.81 5.81
CA LEU A 9 -8.30 -9.73 5.15
C LEU A 9 -9.02 -10.78 4.31
N ARG A 10 -10.25 -11.17 4.68
CA ARG A 10 -11.07 -12.13 3.93
C ARG A 10 -11.45 -11.62 2.53
N TYR A 11 -11.56 -10.31 2.35
CA TYR A 11 -12.06 -9.69 1.12
C TYR A 11 -10.95 -9.07 0.26
N MET A 12 -9.68 -9.21 0.68
CA MET A 12 -8.55 -8.73 -0.09
C MET A 12 -8.30 -9.61 -1.31
N THR A 13 -8.10 -8.98 -2.46
CA THR A 13 -7.77 -9.67 -3.70
C THR A 13 -6.26 -9.90 -3.82
N ARG A 14 -5.84 -10.74 -4.77
CA ARG A 14 -4.40 -10.93 -5.07
C ARG A 14 -3.68 -9.62 -5.41
N GLU A 15 -4.37 -8.66 -5.99
CA GLU A 15 -3.80 -7.34 -6.29
C GLU A 15 -3.56 -6.51 -5.03
N ASP A 16 -4.46 -6.59 -4.05
CA ASP A 16 -4.29 -5.91 -2.76
C ASP A 16 -3.00 -6.40 -2.06
N PHE A 17 -2.78 -7.72 -2.05
CA PHE A 17 -1.54 -8.31 -1.53
C PHE A 17 -0.31 -7.93 -2.34
N ARG A 18 -0.39 -7.90 -3.67
CA ARG A 18 0.72 -7.41 -4.52
C ARG A 18 1.11 -5.98 -4.20
N VAL A 19 0.13 -5.09 -3.98
CA VAL A 19 0.39 -3.70 -3.60
C VAL A 19 1.06 -3.62 -2.22
N LEU A 20 0.59 -4.41 -1.24
CA LEU A 20 1.22 -4.45 0.08
C LEU A 20 2.67 -4.94 0.03
N ILE A 21 2.94 -6.02 -0.71
CA ILE A 21 4.30 -6.54 -0.91
C ILE A 21 5.17 -5.51 -1.63
N ALA A 22 4.62 -4.80 -2.63
CA ALA A 22 5.34 -3.75 -3.33
C ALA A 22 5.70 -2.57 -2.41
N VAL A 23 4.81 -2.19 -1.50
CA VAL A 23 5.10 -1.20 -0.45
C VAL A 23 6.20 -1.70 0.47
N GLU A 24 6.09 -2.94 0.98
CA GLU A 24 7.11 -3.54 1.86
C GLU A 24 8.49 -3.61 1.18
N MET A 25 8.54 -4.01 -0.10
CA MET A 25 9.77 -4.02 -0.89
C MET A 25 10.33 -2.62 -1.10
N GLY A 26 9.48 -1.61 -1.34
CA GLY A 26 9.90 -0.22 -1.46
C GLY A 26 10.46 0.34 -0.15
N MET A 27 9.87 -0.05 0.99
CA MET A 27 10.26 0.42 2.32
C MET A 27 11.67 -0.02 2.73
N LYS A 28 12.22 -1.07 2.10
CA LYS A 28 13.61 -1.51 2.34
C LYS A 28 14.63 -0.43 1.98
N ASN A 29 14.32 0.39 0.97
CA ASN A 29 15.24 1.39 0.42
C ASN A 29 14.71 2.84 0.54
N HIS A 30 13.43 3.01 0.83
CA HIS A 30 12.78 4.32 0.91
C HIS A 30 11.93 4.42 2.18
N GLU A 31 12.23 5.39 3.06
CA GLU A 31 11.36 5.68 4.22
C GLU A 31 9.95 6.08 3.78
N PHE A 32 9.85 6.81 2.65
CA PHE A 32 8.59 7.14 1.98
C PHE A 32 8.57 6.54 0.58
N VAL A 33 7.71 5.54 0.36
CA VAL A 33 7.59 4.88 -0.94
C VAL A 33 6.63 5.68 -1.85
N PRO A 34 7.09 6.21 -3.00
CA PRO A 34 6.21 6.91 -3.92
C PRO A 34 5.19 5.95 -4.57
N ALA A 35 3.96 6.41 -4.78
CA ALA A 35 2.92 5.59 -5.41
C ALA A 35 3.31 5.08 -6.81
N ALA A 36 4.11 5.86 -7.55
CA ALA A 36 4.65 5.45 -8.84
C ALA A 36 5.62 4.25 -8.72
N LEU A 37 6.43 4.21 -7.66
CA LEU A 37 7.33 3.10 -7.40
C LEU A 37 6.55 1.84 -7.00
N VAL A 38 5.52 1.99 -6.16
CA VAL A 38 4.61 0.89 -5.83
C VAL A 38 3.96 0.31 -7.08
N ALA A 39 3.51 1.17 -8.01
CA ALA A 39 2.91 0.73 -9.27
C ALA A 39 3.90 -0.08 -10.13
N ALA A 40 5.16 0.36 -10.19
CA ALA A 40 6.21 -0.32 -10.94
C ALA A 40 6.54 -1.70 -10.34
N ILE A 41 6.67 -1.82 -9.01
CA ILE A 41 6.99 -3.08 -8.33
C ILE A 41 5.78 -4.04 -8.33
N ALA A 42 4.56 -3.53 -8.19
CA ALA A 42 3.35 -4.35 -8.15
C ALA A 42 2.95 -4.92 -9.54
N HIS A 43 3.55 -4.42 -10.62
CA HIS A 43 3.23 -4.78 -12.01
C HIS A 43 1.73 -4.71 -12.32
N LEU A 44 1.06 -3.64 -11.87
CA LEU A 44 -0.36 -3.42 -12.11
C LEU A 44 -0.60 -2.50 -13.31
N PRO A 45 -1.73 -2.65 -14.03
CA PRO A 45 -2.13 -1.70 -15.06
C PRO A 45 -2.24 -0.26 -14.52
N THR A 46 -1.94 0.72 -15.37
CA THR A 46 -1.91 2.14 -15.01
C THR A 46 -3.22 2.55 -14.30
N GLY A 47 -3.10 3.05 -13.06
CA GLY A 47 -4.23 3.52 -12.24
C GLY A 47 -4.81 2.50 -11.25
N GLY A 48 -4.47 1.21 -11.34
CA GLY A 48 -4.95 0.18 -10.40
C GLY A 48 -4.37 0.34 -9.00
N SER A 49 -3.07 0.65 -8.91
CA SER A 49 -2.33 0.80 -7.65
C SER A 49 -2.87 1.94 -6.76
N TYR A 50 -3.27 3.07 -7.34
CA TYR A 50 -3.77 4.21 -6.56
C TYR A 50 -5.12 3.93 -5.90
N LYS A 51 -6.06 3.29 -6.61
CA LYS A 51 -7.35 2.86 -6.05
C LYS A 51 -7.14 1.89 -4.89
N LYS A 52 -6.22 0.95 -5.07
CA LYS A 52 -5.89 -0.09 -4.08
C LYS A 52 -5.22 0.49 -2.83
N LEU A 53 -4.25 1.39 -2.99
CA LEU A 53 -3.63 2.10 -1.86
C LEU A 53 -4.66 2.89 -1.03
N ARG A 54 -5.63 3.55 -1.68
CA ARG A 54 -6.70 4.26 -0.98
C ARG A 54 -7.62 3.30 -0.20
N GLU A 55 -7.92 2.13 -0.75
CA GLU A 55 -8.74 1.12 -0.06
C GLU A 55 -7.98 0.52 1.13
N LEU A 56 -6.72 0.15 0.95
CA LEU A 56 -5.84 -0.36 2.01
C LEU A 56 -5.66 0.66 3.16
N HIS A 57 -5.66 1.96 2.84
CA HIS A 57 -5.63 3.02 3.84
C HIS A 57 -6.88 3.04 4.73
N LYS A 58 -8.08 2.81 4.17
CA LYS A 58 -9.32 2.73 4.97
C LYS A 58 -9.27 1.59 5.99
N HIS A 59 -8.65 0.47 5.62
CA HIS A 59 -8.43 -0.68 6.50
C HIS A 59 -7.27 -0.49 7.47
N LYS A 60 -6.61 0.69 7.45
CA LYS A 60 -5.44 1.04 8.28
C LYS A 60 -4.24 0.10 8.06
N LEU A 61 -4.10 -0.43 6.84
CA LEU A 61 -2.97 -1.28 6.45
C LEU A 61 -1.80 -0.47 5.88
N VAL A 62 -2.06 0.73 5.38
CA VAL A 62 -1.04 1.64 4.83
C VAL A 62 -1.35 3.07 5.28
N ALA A 63 -0.32 3.87 5.52
CA ALA A 63 -0.44 5.28 5.85
C ALA A 63 0.09 6.15 4.71
N TYR A 64 -0.61 7.22 4.40
CA TYR A 64 -0.08 8.29 3.56
C TYR A 64 0.65 9.29 4.45
N ALA A 65 1.91 9.53 4.15
CA ALA A 65 2.68 10.61 4.75
C ALA A 65 3.03 11.61 3.65
N GLN A 66 2.77 12.88 3.93
CA GLN A 66 3.29 13.98 3.13
C GLN A 66 4.47 14.55 3.89
N ALA A 67 5.67 14.46 3.31
CA ALA A 67 6.80 15.24 3.80
C ALA A 67 6.47 16.71 3.58
N THR A 68 6.25 17.46 4.67
CA THR A 68 6.11 18.91 4.59
C THR A 68 7.45 19.46 4.14
N LYS A 69 7.56 19.92 2.88
CA LYS A 69 8.69 20.74 2.48
C LYS A 69 8.63 22.03 3.31
N ARG A 70 9.51 22.14 4.30
CA ARG A 70 9.83 23.39 4.98
C ARG A 70 11.11 23.93 4.38
#